data_AF-A0A3D2C4X0-F1
#
_entry.id   AF-A0A3D2C4X0-F1
#
_cell.length_a   1.000
_cell.length_b   1.000
_cell.length_c   1.000
_cell.angle_alpha   90.00
_cell.angle_beta   90.00
_cell.angle_gamma   90.00
#
_symmetry.space_group_name_H-M   'P 1'
#
loop_
_entity.id
_entity.type
_entity.pdbx_description
1 polymer ?
#
loop_
_entity_poly.entity_id
_entity_poly.type
_entity_poly.pdbx_seq_one_letter_code
_entity_poly.pdbx_strand_id
1 'polypeptide(L)'
;MGSRKQREELVPNANNPRLLMRLVGLIAAGLRRPRAIADVLEVELRTVHYYTQAAAWLGLVQGVNDVQLTRHGVALAFAEPRQRLRHYAHAVWRTPAARDLLLGRSEMPDAETVTDWIQEQDPELAESTARRRASSIRSLLGPAIGRRPSPRTPQGEQLMLPFGARNTTDVLEDGPAPIPSPTPIVHAPGVDDNLDIYTRLLCALLDNGELRTGHLRALLDEMGAADVPLGPYAEQAIRRGDAVRVADRLVATAGAIQRRDVAADPVLVALTDAAYRRWLRLARHEPTTLTPVQRRERDAYRTRFARWDLRVFGTRPSPSEVEQALARVLPGRIADSLPRAESTGRPLAMTEGPFLDHIHVSGLPIAFPNHLTAVAGGITAANALARRNRAAPAAVRLSDIIESRRVYHAGLVAPGSSPPRLVPDTFTLRLQLVSCSPAFSLLAAILILDRRHDSSVSMRLQADEPTIHWRGRALAPVLTCFAAFAEHQGWLLSQPPHSGLTSRGLTSTARAVGIASRTGNRIVLDEELFAKLQEDPEARIVYESLL
;
A
#
# COMPACT_ATOMS: atom_id res chain seq x y z
N MET A 1 21.44 35.74 -20.90
CA MET A 1 20.14 35.67 -20.20
C MET A 1 20.39 35.00 -18.86
N GLY A 2 20.40 35.77 -17.76
CA GLY A 2 20.79 35.26 -16.44
C GLY A 2 19.83 34.18 -15.94
N SER A 3 20.39 33.09 -15.40
CA SER A 3 19.67 32.06 -14.65
C SER A 3 18.76 32.74 -13.61
N ARG A 4 17.45 32.56 -13.73
CA ARG A 4 16.47 33.12 -12.80
C ARG A 4 16.58 32.30 -11.50
N LYS A 5 17.37 32.78 -10.52
CA LYS A 5 17.57 32.13 -9.21
C LYS A 5 16.22 31.64 -8.65
N GLN A 6 16.17 30.39 -8.18
CA GLN A 6 14.94 29.81 -7.64
C GLN A 6 14.55 30.53 -6.34
N ARG A 7 13.26 30.57 -5.99
CA ARG A 7 12.77 31.30 -4.78
C ARG A 7 13.46 30.86 -3.49
N GLU A 8 13.88 29.60 -3.43
CA GLU A 8 14.57 28.97 -2.30
C GLU A 8 16.02 29.44 -2.15
N GLU A 9 16.63 29.95 -3.22
CA GLU A 9 18.00 30.46 -3.28
C GLU A 9 18.08 31.97 -2.97
N LEU A 10 16.93 32.65 -2.92
CA LEU A 10 16.87 34.10 -2.67
C LEU A 10 16.78 34.40 -1.17
N VAL A 11 17.75 35.18 -0.68
CA VAL A 11 17.78 35.66 0.71
C VAL A 11 16.47 36.40 1.07
N PRO A 12 15.77 36.01 2.15
CA PRO A 12 14.45 36.54 2.46
C PRO A 12 14.49 37.97 3.05
N ASN A 13 13.43 38.74 2.77
CA ASN A 13 13.17 40.07 3.33
C ASN A 13 12.12 40.07 4.48
N ALA A 14 11.73 38.89 4.95
CA ALA A 14 10.72 38.75 6.01
C ALA A 14 11.37 38.83 7.39
N ASN A 15 10.77 39.58 8.31
CA ASN A 15 11.36 39.87 9.62
C ASN A 15 10.50 39.41 10.82
N ASN A 16 9.27 38.93 10.61
CA ASN A 16 8.38 38.53 11.69
C ASN A 16 8.10 37.01 11.70
N PRO A 17 8.77 36.21 12.55
CA PRO A 17 8.58 34.76 12.58
C PRO A 17 7.16 34.35 13.01
N ARG A 18 6.46 35.17 13.81
CA ARG A 18 5.06 34.88 14.19
C ARG A 18 4.11 35.01 13.00
N LEU A 19 4.33 36.01 12.16
CA LEU A 19 3.55 36.20 10.93
C LEU A 19 3.82 35.06 9.94
N LEU A 20 5.07 34.60 9.84
CA LEU A 20 5.43 33.41 9.05
C LEU A 20 4.70 32.16 9.55
N MET A 21 4.69 31.90 10.87
CA MET A 21 3.96 30.77 11.45
C MET A 21 2.45 30.85 11.21
N ARG A 22 1.86 32.06 11.29
CA ARG A 22 0.44 32.27 10.99
C ARG A 22 0.14 31.99 9.53
N LEU A 23 1.00 32.45 8.60
CA LEU A 23 0.89 32.16 7.17
C LEU A 23 0.96 30.65 6.89
N VAL A 24 1.90 29.92 7.51
CA VAL A 24 1.99 28.45 7.41
C VAL A 24 0.70 27.78 7.91
N GLY A 25 0.11 28.28 9.01
CA GLY A 25 -1.17 27.81 9.53
C GLY A 25 -2.35 28.05 8.56
N LEU A 26 -2.39 29.21 7.89
CA LEU A 26 -3.44 29.50 6.90
C LEU A 26 -3.33 28.64 5.65
N ILE A 27 -2.10 28.34 5.20
CA ILE A 27 -1.87 27.41 4.08
C ILE A 27 -2.32 26.00 4.47
N ALA A 28 -2.07 25.57 5.71
CA ALA A 28 -2.58 24.30 6.23
C ALA A 28 -4.11 24.24 6.28
N ALA A 29 -4.75 25.37 6.57
CA ALA A 29 -6.21 25.52 6.54
C ALA A 29 -6.81 25.58 5.12
N GLY A 30 -5.98 25.46 4.07
CA GLY A 30 -6.42 25.39 2.67
C GLY A 30 -6.38 26.70 1.90
N LEU A 31 -5.90 27.80 2.51
CA LEU A 31 -5.71 29.07 1.80
C LEU A 31 -4.39 29.05 1.02
N ARG A 32 -4.46 28.74 -0.27
CA ARG A 32 -3.25 28.56 -1.12
C ARG A 32 -2.98 29.72 -2.08
N ARG A 33 -3.98 30.57 -2.34
CA ARG A 33 -3.85 31.74 -3.22
C ARG A 33 -3.27 32.93 -2.45
N PRO A 34 -2.16 33.55 -2.91
CA PRO A 34 -1.53 34.67 -2.21
C PRO A 34 -2.47 35.87 -1.93
N ARG A 35 -3.42 36.15 -2.83
CA ARG A 35 -4.44 37.20 -2.63
C ARG A 35 -5.35 36.88 -1.44
N ALA A 36 -5.88 35.66 -1.36
CA ALA A 36 -6.72 35.24 -0.25
C ALA A 36 -5.96 35.22 1.09
N ILE A 37 -4.67 34.88 1.07
CA ILE A 37 -3.80 34.95 2.27
C ILE A 37 -3.60 36.41 2.69
N ALA A 38 -3.44 37.34 1.74
CA ALA A 38 -3.27 38.76 2.01
C ALA A 38 -4.51 39.36 2.69
N ASP A 39 -5.70 39.01 2.18
CA ASP A 39 -6.98 39.46 2.72
C ASP A 39 -7.18 38.96 4.16
N VAL A 40 -6.87 37.69 4.45
CA VAL A 40 -7.06 37.09 5.79
C VAL A 40 -6.00 37.54 6.80
N LEU A 41 -4.80 37.90 6.35
CA LEU A 41 -3.75 38.45 7.20
C LEU A 41 -3.82 39.97 7.36
N GLU A 42 -4.70 40.65 6.60
CA GLU A 42 -4.81 42.11 6.53
C GLU A 42 -3.46 42.78 6.19
N VAL A 43 -2.74 42.22 5.22
CA VAL A 43 -1.42 42.72 4.77
C VAL A 43 -1.39 42.92 3.26
N GLU A 44 -0.48 43.76 2.77
CA GLU A 44 -0.23 43.89 1.34
C GLU A 44 0.17 42.57 0.68
N LEU A 45 -0.27 42.34 -0.56
CA LEU A 45 0.12 41.17 -1.36
C LEU A 45 1.64 41.02 -1.48
N ARG A 46 2.37 42.15 -1.55
CA ARG A 46 3.84 42.18 -1.55
C ARG A 46 4.42 41.54 -0.29
N THR A 47 3.80 41.77 0.87
CA THR A 47 4.21 41.19 2.15
C THR A 47 4.02 39.68 2.14
N VAL A 48 2.89 39.17 1.62
CA VAL A 48 2.67 37.72 1.45
C VAL A 48 3.74 37.08 0.57
N HIS A 49 4.18 37.75 -0.49
CA HIS A 49 5.28 37.26 -1.33
C HIS A 49 6.62 37.19 -0.55
N TYR A 50 6.93 38.15 0.31
CA TYR A 50 8.12 38.07 1.17
C TYR A 50 8.05 36.91 2.17
N TYR A 51 6.89 36.65 2.77
CA TYR A 51 6.73 35.58 3.76
C TYR A 51 6.63 34.18 3.13
N THR A 52 6.05 34.05 1.94
CA THR A 52 6.06 32.79 1.18
C THR A 52 7.47 32.45 0.69
N GLN A 53 8.25 33.46 0.27
CA GLN A 53 9.67 33.29 -0.04
C GLN A 53 10.46 32.86 1.20
N ALA A 54 10.26 33.50 2.35
CA ALA A 54 10.92 33.11 3.60
C ALA A 54 10.52 31.69 4.07
N ALA A 55 9.26 31.31 3.89
CA ALA A 55 8.79 29.95 4.18
C ALA A 55 9.42 28.91 3.23
N ALA A 56 9.61 29.26 1.95
CA ALA A 56 10.32 28.42 0.98
C ALA A 56 11.81 28.27 1.33
N TRP A 57 12.48 29.37 1.72
CA TRP A 57 13.86 29.38 2.18
C TRP A 57 14.09 28.51 3.44
N LEU A 58 13.10 28.43 4.33
CA LEU A 58 13.11 27.52 5.49
C LEU A 58 12.65 26.08 5.14
N GLY A 59 12.36 25.79 3.88
CA GLY A 59 11.89 24.48 3.42
C GLY A 59 10.51 24.10 3.96
N LEU A 60 9.68 25.07 4.36
CA LEU A 60 8.32 24.86 4.89
C LEU A 60 7.25 24.85 3.81
N VAL A 61 7.53 25.49 2.67
CA VAL A 61 6.57 25.74 1.60
C VAL A 61 7.23 25.50 0.24
N GLN A 62 6.47 25.03 -0.74
CA GLN A 62 6.86 24.89 -2.14
C GLN A 62 5.80 25.47 -3.08
N GLY A 63 6.19 25.86 -4.30
CA GLY A 63 5.29 26.38 -5.34
C GLY A 63 5.29 27.91 -5.51
N VAL A 64 4.95 28.37 -6.74
CA VAL A 64 5.06 29.80 -7.13
C VAL A 64 3.71 30.52 -7.06
N ASN A 65 2.67 29.96 -7.67
CA ASN A 65 1.32 30.53 -7.79
C ASN A 65 0.30 29.86 -6.86
N ASP A 66 0.47 28.56 -6.61
CA ASP A 66 -0.29 27.77 -5.65
C ASP A 66 0.67 27.30 -4.56
N VAL A 67 0.54 27.88 -3.38
CA VAL A 67 1.49 27.71 -2.30
C VAL A 67 1.12 26.45 -1.51
N GLN A 68 2.02 25.47 -1.44
CA GLN A 68 1.79 24.18 -0.79
C GLN A 68 2.78 23.97 0.35
N LEU A 69 2.34 23.31 1.43
CA LEU A 69 3.23 22.96 2.53
C LEU A 69 4.10 21.76 2.17
N THR A 70 5.37 21.82 2.51
CA THR A 70 6.25 20.65 2.52
C THR A 70 5.94 19.76 3.72
N ARG A 71 6.54 18.56 3.79
CA ARG A 71 6.45 17.69 4.98
C ARG A 71 6.81 18.41 6.29
N HIS A 72 7.71 19.40 6.24
CA HIS A 72 8.11 20.20 7.40
C HIS A 72 7.15 21.33 7.71
N GLY A 73 6.58 21.97 6.68
CA GLY A 73 5.49 22.93 6.84
C GLY A 73 4.26 22.31 7.50
N VAL A 74 3.89 21.09 7.09
CA VAL A 74 2.79 20.33 7.69
C VAL A 74 3.09 20.02 9.16
N ALA A 75 4.30 19.51 9.46
CA ALA A 75 4.70 19.22 10.84
C ALA A 75 4.66 20.47 11.74
N LEU A 76 5.06 21.63 11.23
CA LEU A 76 5.00 22.89 11.96
C LEU A 76 3.55 23.38 12.16
N ALA A 77 2.71 23.28 11.12
CA ALA A 77 1.34 23.80 11.14
C ALA A 77 0.44 23.05 12.15
N PHE A 78 0.57 21.72 12.21
CA PHE A 78 -0.25 20.87 13.07
C PHE A 78 0.38 20.57 14.44
N ALA A 79 1.55 21.14 14.74
CA ALA A 79 2.18 20.98 16.04
C ALA A 79 1.37 21.69 17.16
N GLU A 80 1.33 21.04 18.33
CA GLU A 80 0.81 21.65 19.55
C GLU A 80 1.54 22.98 19.86
N PRO A 81 0.88 23.99 20.47
CA PRO A 81 1.48 25.30 20.74
C PRO A 81 2.84 25.25 21.44
N ARG A 82 3.03 24.29 22.36
CA ARG A 82 4.30 24.06 23.09
C ARG A 82 5.42 23.52 22.19
N GLN A 83 5.08 22.83 21.11
CA GLN A 83 6.02 22.17 20.19
C GLN A 83 6.29 22.98 18.91
N ARG A 84 5.44 23.95 18.54
CA ARG A 84 5.62 24.77 17.32
C ARG A 84 6.98 25.44 17.23
N LEU A 85 7.45 26.04 18.33
CA LEU A 85 8.77 26.69 18.36
C LEU A 85 9.92 25.68 18.18
N ARG A 86 9.75 24.43 18.61
CA ARG A 86 10.73 23.36 18.39
C ARG A 86 10.78 22.94 16.93
N HIS A 87 9.61 22.77 16.29
CA HIS A 87 9.54 22.46 14.85
C HIS A 87 10.08 23.60 13.99
N TYR A 88 9.83 24.85 14.38
CA TYR A 88 10.39 26.02 13.71
C TYR A 88 11.92 26.06 13.84
N ALA A 89 12.45 25.87 15.05
CA ALA A 89 13.91 25.77 15.26
C ALA A 89 14.51 24.64 14.42
N HIS A 90 13.83 23.49 14.33
CA HIS A 90 14.28 22.37 13.50
C HIS A 90 14.30 22.70 11.99
N ALA A 91 13.35 23.50 11.50
CA ALA A 91 13.36 23.99 10.11
C ALA A 91 14.53 24.94 9.87
N VAL A 92 14.75 25.89 10.77
CA VAL A 92 15.89 26.83 10.72
C VAL A 92 17.22 26.09 10.70
N TRP A 93 17.45 25.16 11.63
CA TRP A 93 18.72 24.40 11.72
C TRP A 93 18.96 23.44 10.54
N ARG A 94 17.99 23.24 9.64
CA ARG A 94 18.14 22.43 8.43
C ARG A 94 18.54 23.23 7.20
N THR A 95 18.27 24.53 7.18
CA THR A 95 18.68 25.41 6.09
C THR A 95 20.22 25.56 6.13
N PRO A 96 20.95 25.21 5.05
CA PRO A 96 22.42 25.29 5.02
C PRO A 96 22.95 26.68 5.42
N ALA A 97 22.39 27.74 4.84
CA ALA A 97 22.71 29.12 5.17
C ALA A 97 22.52 29.47 6.66
N ALA A 98 21.48 28.94 7.30
CA ALA A 98 21.24 29.16 8.73
C ALA A 98 22.23 28.37 9.60
N ARG A 99 22.67 27.19 9.14
CA ARG A 99 23.73 26.43 9.82
C ARG A 99 25.06 27.17 9.76
N ASP A 100 25.45 27.67 8.59
CA ASP A 100 26.72 28.40 8.43
C ASP A 100 26.77 29.64 9.34
N LEU A 101 25.65 30.33 9.50
CA LEU A 101 25.56 31.51 10.37
C LEU A 101 25.53 31.19 11.88
N LEU A 102 24.97 30.04 12.29
CA LEU A 102 24.70 29.70 13.70
C LEU A 102 25.64 28.64 14.29
N LEU A 103 26.35 27.85 13.46
CA LEU A 103 27.18 26.75 13.93
C LEU A 103 28.40 27.26 14.69
N GLY A 104 28.64 26.72 15.88
CA GLY A 104 29.72 27.15 16.78
C GLY A 104 29.42 28.42 17.59
N ARG A 105 28.24 29.03 17.44
CA ARG A 105 27.85 30.26 18.15
C ARG A 105 26.73 29.99 19.16
N SER A 106 26.85 30.57 20.35
CA SER A 106 25.82 30.53 21.40
C SER A 106 24.84 31.71 21.30
N GLU A 107 25.27 32.81 20.67
CA GLU A 107 24.52 34.06 20.53
C GLU A 107 24.26 34.39 19.05
N MET A 108 23.29 35.28 18.80
CA MET A 108 22.98 35.71 17.43
C MET A 108 24.15 36.51 16.87
N PRO A 109 24.65 36.18 15.66
CA PRO A 109 25.57 37.03 14.93
C PRO A 109 25.10 38.49 14.89
N ASP A 110 26.04 39.43 14.94
CA ASP A 110 25.75 40.84 14.75
C ASP A 110 25.27 41.15 13.31
N ALA A 111 24.79 42.36 13.08
CA ALA A 111 24.26 42.74 11.78
C ALA A 111 25.36 42.80 10.70
N GLU A 112 26.59 43.11 11.09
CA GLU A 112 27.74 43.24 10.19
C GLU A 112 28.18 41.87 9.68
N THR A 113 28.36 40.89 10.56
CA THR A 113 28.71 39.49 10.20
C THR A 113 27.69 38.86 9.23
N VAL A 114 26.39 39.13 9.42
CA VAL A 114 25.36 38.61 8.50
C VAL A 114 25.36 39.38 7.18
N THR A 115 25.71 40.67 7.19
CA THR A 115 25.82 41.49 5.96
C THR A 115 26.98 40.98 5.11
N ASP A 116 28.14 40.76 5.72
CA ASP A 116 29.34 40.25 5.05
C ASP A 116 29.07 38.86 4.44
N TRP A 117 28.42 37.97 5.20
CA TRP A 117 28.00 36.66 4.69
C TRP A 117 27.05 36.75 3.49
N ILE A 118 26.11 37.71 3.48
CA ILE A 118 25.22 37.92 2.31
C ILE A 118 26.02 38.40 1.09
N GLN A 119 27.00 39.28 1.29
CA GLN A 119 27.83 39.82 0.22
C GLN A 119 28.80 38.78 -0.35
N GLU A 120 29.30 37.85 0.48
CA GLU A 120 30.08 36.70 0.01
C GLU A 120 29.26 35.77 -0.89
N GLN A 121 27.97 35.58 -0.58
CA GLN A 121 27.07 34.71 -1.34
C GLN A 121 26.44 35.40 -2.57
N ASP A 122 26.31 36.72 -2.56
CA ASP A 122 25.76 37.51 -3.66
C ASP A 122 26.54 38.84 -3.84
N PRO A 123 27.72 38.80 -4.49
CA PRO A 123 28.62 39.96 -4.60
C PRO A 123 28.06 41.16 -5.37
N GLU A 124 27.05 40.94 -6.21
CA GLU A 124 26.39 41.98 -7.00
C GLU A 124 25.35 42.79 -6.18
N LEU A 125 25.07 42.39 -4.93
CA LEU A 125 24.05 43.03 -4.09
C LEU A 125 24.60 44.29 -3.40
N ALA A 126 23.89 45.42 -3.54
CA ALA A 126 24.27 46.66 -2.87
C ALA A 126 24.31 46.51 -1.33
N GLU A 127 25.34 47.07 -0.70
CA GLU A 127 25.60 46.98 0.75
C GLU A 127 24.40 47.43 1.61
N SER A 128 23.71 48.50 1.21
CA SER A 128 22.50 48.99 1.89
C SER A 128 21.35 47.96 1.86
N THR A 129 21.27 47.16 0.79
CA THR A 129 20.27 46.08 0.64
C THR A 129 20.68 44.84 1.42
N ALA A 130 21.98 44.52 1.46
CA ALA A 130 22.53 43.46 2.29
C ALA A 130 22.28 43.72 3.80
N ARG A 131 22.53 44.94 4.29
CA ARG A 131 22.24 45.33 5.69
C ARG A 131 20.76 45.19 6.05
N ARG A 132 19.86 45.59 5.14
CA ARG A 132 18.41 45.46 5.34
C ARG A 132 17.97 43.99 5.42
N ARG A 133 18.56 43.12 4.58
CA ARG A 133 18.32 41.67 4.60
C ARG A 133 18.91 41.00 5.85
N ALA A 134 20.08 41.44 6.30
CA ALA A 134 20.71 40.94 7.51
C ALA A 134 19.81 41.09 8.74
N SER A 135 19.15 42.25 8.91
CA SER A 135 18.16 42.45 9.99
C SER A 135 16.97 41.46 9.90
N SER A 136 16.51 41.17 8.68
CA SER A 136 15.40 40.24 8.42
C SER A 136 15.80 38.79 8.76
N ILE A 137 16.96 38.34 8.31
CA ILE A 137 17.53 37.02 8.62
C ILE A 137 17.70 36.87 10.13
N ARG A 138 18.29 37.86 10.81
CA ARG A 138 18.47 37.84 12.27
C ARG A 138 17.15 37.63 13.00
N SER A 139 16.09 38.29 12.54
CA SER A 139 14.76 38.16 13.13
C SER A 139 14.13 36.77 12.87
N LEU A 140 14.41 36.15 11.72
CA LEU A 140 13.95 34.78 11.41
C LEU A 140 14.72 33.70 12.17
N LEU A 141 16.03 33.89 12.37
CA LEU A 141 16.91 32.95 13.06
C LEU A 141 16.78 33.04 14.59
N GLY A 142 16.47 34.22 15.13
CA GLY A 142 16.38 34.48 16.57
C GLY A 142 15.62 33.43 17.39
N PRO A 143 14.41 32.99 17.00
CA PRO A 143 13.65 31.97 17.74
C PRO A 143 14.31 30.58 17.80
N ALA A 144 15.32 30.31 16.97
CA ALA A 144 16.04 29.03 16.92
C ALA A 144 17.31 29.00 17.79
N ILE A 145 17.76 30.16 18.30
CA ILE A 145 18.95 30.28 19.16
C ILE A 145 18.67 29.67 20.53
N GLY A 146 19.67 28.95 21.06
CA GLY A 146 19.54 28.16 22.29
C GLY A 146 18.61 26.93 22.17
N ARG A 147 17.99 26.71 21.00
CA ARG A 147 17.08 25.59 20.72
C ARG A 147 17.62 24.69 19.62
N ARG A 148 18.94 24.48 19.64
CA ARG A 148 19.58 23.50 18.77
C ARG A 148 18.91 22.14 19.02
N PRO A 149 18.33 21.50 17.99
CA PRO A 149 17.75 20.18 18.16
C PRO A 149 18.82 19.24 18.71
N SER A 150 18.53 18.58 19.84
CA SER A 150 19.44 17.60 20.43
C SER A 150 19.72 16.52 19.38
N PRO A 151 20.98 16.05 19.23
CA PRO A 151 21.36 15.01 18.28
C PRO A 151 20.61 13.68 18.47
N ARG A 152 19.82 13.55 19.55
CA ARG A 152 18.87 12.45 19.77
C ARG A 152 17.63 12.46 18.88
N THR A 153 17.37 13.53 18.15
CA THR A 153 16.40 13.52 17.04
C THR A 153 17.19 13.09 15.80
N PRO A 154 17.00 11.87 15.27
CA PRO A 154 17.84 11.37 14.20
C PRO A 154 17.73 12.29 12.98
N GLN A 155 18.81 13.03 12.72
CA GLN A 155 19.00 13.80 11.50
C GLN A 155 19.87 12.96 10.58
N GLY A 156 19.27 12.41 9.52
CA GLY A 156 19.90 11.46 8.60
C GLY A 156 19.30 10.05 8.73
N GLU A 157 19.37 9.25 7.66
CA GLU A 157 19.30 7.79 7.81
C GLU A 157 20.32 7.41 8.88
N GLN A 158 19.86 6.75 9.94
CA GLN A 158 20.74 6.30 11.00
C GLN A 158 21.90 5.52 10.37
N LEU A 159 23.13 5.97 10.64
CA LEU A 159 24.30 5.12 10.48
C LEU A 159 24.09 3.92 11.40
N MET A 160 23.74 2.81 10.77
CA MET A 160 23.68 1.48 11.35
C MET A 160 25.11 1.11 11.78
N LEU A 161 25.47 1.42 13.03
CA LEU A 161 26.71 0.91 13.60
C LEU A 161 26.48 -0.57 13.99
N PRO A 162 27.34 -1.49 13.52
CA PRO A 162 27.10 -2.92 13.57
C PRO A 162 27.60 -3.48 14.91
N PHE A 163 26.88 -3.20 15.98
CA PHE A 163 27.03 -3.97 17.22
C PHE A 163 25.76 -4.81 17.39
N GLY A 164 25.75 -5.97 16.73
CA GLY A 164 24.71 -7.00 16.86
C GLY A 164 23.67 -7.09 15.74
N ALA A 165 23.80 -6.33 14.66
CA ALA A 165 22.92 -6.44 13.49
C ALA A 165 23.67 -7.16 12.36
N ARG A 166 23.17 -8.33 11.91
CA ARG A 166 23.41 -8.77 10.54
C ARG A 166 23.03 -7.60 9.63
N ASN A 167 23.98 -7.13 8.83
CA ASN A 167 23.81 -5.98 7.95
C ASN A 167 22.57 -6.15 7.08
N THR A 168 21.58 -5.25 7.20
CA THR A 168 20.44 -5.12 6.29
C THR A 168 20.79 -4.48 4.94
N THR A 169 22.08 -4.50 4.58
CA THR A 169 22.61 -4.20 3.24
C THR A 169 23.30 -5.40 2.62
N ASP A 170 23.30 -6.57 3.26
CA ASP A 170 23.13 -7.78 2.49
C ASP A 170 21.71 -7.68 1.94
N VAL A 171 21.58 -7.07 0.75
CA VAL A 171 20.61 -7.60 -0.21
C VAL A 171 20.93 -9.08 -0.18
N LEU A 172 20.13 -9.88 0.54
CA LEU A 172 20.12 -11.31 0.30
C LEU A 172 20.09 -11.38 -1.22
N GLU A 173 21.08 -12.01 -1.87
CA GLU A 173 21.01 -12.27 -3.32
C GLU A 173 19.64 -12.89 -3.68
N ASP A 174 18.98 -13.46 -2.66
CA ASP A 174 17.65 -14.07 -2.63
C ASP A 174 16.51 -13.26 -1.94
N GLY A 175 16.60 -11.94 -1.75
CA GLY A 175 15.49 -11.12 -1.22
C GLY A 175 14.27 -11.09 -2.16
N PRO A 176 13.03 -10.84 -1.66
CA PRO A 176 11.88 -10.72 -2.55
C PRO A 176 12.11 -9.59 -3.56
N ALA A 177 11.84 -9.86 -4.83
CA ALA A 177 12.01 -8.87 -5.89
C ALA A 177 11.18 -7.60 -5.58
N PRO A 178 11.70 -6.40 -5.91
CA PRO A 178 10.95 -5.17 -5.71
C PRO A 178 9.62 -5.24 -6.47
N ILE A 179 8.55 -4.80 -5.81
CA ILE A 179 7.21 -4.81 -6.38
C ILE A 179 7.19 -3.81 -7.55
N PRO A 180 6.83 -4.24 -8.78
CA PRO A 180 6.74 -3.32 -9.91
C PRO A 180 5.67 -2.26 -9.63
N SER A 181 5.91 -1.02 -10.08
CA SER A 181 4.92 0.05 -9.92
C SER A 181 3.63 -0.31 -10.67
N PRO A 182 2.45 -0.08 -10.08
CA PRO A 182 1.19 -0.40 -10.73
C PRO A 182 1.01 0.44 -11.99
N THR A 183 0.65 -0.20 -13.10
CA THR A 183 0.37 0.51 -14.36
C THR A 183 -0.87 1.38 -14.18
N PRO A 184 -0.86 2.69 -14.44
CA PRO A 184 -2.06 3.52 -14.32
C PRO A 184 -3.14 3.06 -15.30
N ILE A 185 -4.41 3.17 -14.90
CA ILE A 185 -5.54 2.85 -15.76
C ILE A 185 -6.06 4.12 -16.42
N VAL A 186 -6.19 4.08 -17.75
CA VAL A 186 -6.87 5.13 -18.50
C VAL A 186 -8.36 5.08 -18.17
N HIS A 187 -8.86 6.12 -17.53
CA HIS A 187 -10.27 6.31 -17.22
C HIS A 187 -10.66 7.74 -17.57
N ALA A 188 -11.94 7.94 -17.92
CA ALA A 188 -12.49 9.27 -18.15
C ALA A 188 -13.30 9.69 -16.92
N PRO A 189 -13.30 10.98 -16.54
CA PRO A 189 -14.05 11.48 -15.39
C PRO A 189 -15.56 11.24 -15.57
N GLY A 190 -16.24 10.85 -14.49
CA GLY A 190 -17.69 10.62 -14.45
C GLY A 190 -18.17 9.27 -15.03
N VAL A 191 -17.30 8.25 -15.02
CA VAL A 191 -17.60 6.92 -15.57
C VAL A 191 -17.68 5.90 -14.44
N ASP A 192 -18.89 5.47 -14.14
CA ASP A 192 -19.19 4.70 -12.92
C ASP A 192 -19.13 3.17 -13.08
N ASP A 193 -18.70 2.63 -14.23
CA ASP A 193 -18.69 1.17 -14.52
C ASP A 193 -17.46 0.78 -15.39
N ASN A 194 -16.22 1.12 -14.97
CA ASN A 194 -15.01 0.71 -15.70
C ASN A 194 -14.56 -0.71 -15.34
N LEU A 195 -14.55 -1.62 -16.33
CA LEU A 195 -14.16 -3.02 -16.16
C LEU A 195 -12.71 -3.18 -15.67
N ASP A 196 -11.76 -2.43 -16.22
CA ASP A 196 -10.36 -2.57 -15.83
C ASP A 196 -10.15 -2.15 -14.37
N ILE A 197 -10.93 -1.17 -13.88
CA ILE A 197 -10.92 -0.76 -12.48
C ILE A 197 -11.49 -1.88 -11.60
N TYR A 198 -12.65 -2.41 -11.99
CA TYR A 198 -13.32 -3.48 -11.25
C TYR A 198 -12.47 -4.76 -11.19
N THR A 199 -11.83 -5.17 -12.29
CA THR A 199 -10.94 -6.34 -12.34
C THR A 199 -9.79 -6.22 -11.35
N ARG A 200 -9.14 -5.07 -11.25
CA ARG A 200 -8.07 -4.88 -10.25
C ARG A 200 -8.59 -4.89 -8.83
N LEU A 201 -9.74 -4.28 -8.59
CA LEU A 201 -10.39 -4.33 -7.28
C LEU A 201 -10.74 -5.78 -6.90
N LEU A 202 -11.25 -6.57 -7.85
CA LEU A 202 -11.57 -7.98 -7.63
C LEU A 202 -10.31 -8.81 -7.36
N CYS A 203 -9.23 -8.63 -8.12
CA CYS A 203 -7.94 -9.27 -7.84
C CYS A 203 -7.42 -8.89 -6.46
N ALA A 204 -7.43 -7.60 -6.11
CA ALA A 204 -7.00 -7.15 -4.79
C ALA A 204 -7.90 -7.72 -3.68
N LEU A 205 -9.21 -7.80 -3.90
CA LEU A 205 -10.15 -8.40 -2.95
C LEU A 205 -9.86 -9.90 -2.77
N LEU A 206 -9.58 -10.62 -3.85
CA LEU A 206 -9.26 -12.05 -3.77
C LEU A 206 -7.88 -12.27 -3.14
N ASP A 207 -6.85 -11.52 -3.51
CA ASP A 207 -5.51 -11.60 -2.93
C ASP A 207 -5.51 -11.36 -1.41
N ASN A 208 -6.32 -10.39 -0.96
CA ASN A 208 -6.39 -10.01 0.43
C ASN A 208 -7.53 -10.73 1.18
N GLY A 209 -8.53 -11.31 0.52
CA GLY A 209 -9.76 -11.84 1.13
C GLY A 209 -10.74 -10.77 1.64
N GLU A 210 -10.25 -9.67 2.23
CA GLU A 210 -11.07 -8.59 2.76
C GLU A 210 -10.49 -7.21 2.43
N LEU A 211 -11.37 -6.25 2.12
CA LEU A 211 -10.99 -4.84 1.90
C LEU A 211 -11.92 -3.90 2.66
N ARG A 212 -11.35 -2.92 3.36
CA ARG A 212 -12.10 -1.78 3.94
C ARG A 212 -12.34 -0.72 2.89
N THR A 213 -13.28 0.19 3.14
CA THR A 213 -13.52 1.36 2.28
C THR A 213 -12.24 2.18 2.03
N GLY A 214 -11.40 2.34 3.06
CA GLY A 214 -10.11 3.03 2.90
C GLY A 214 -9.10 2.30 2.01
N HIS A 215 -9.20 0.97 1.90
CA HIS A 215 -8.35 0.17 1.01
C HIS A 215 -8.81 0.31 -0.43
N LEU A 216 -10.12 0.29 -0.67
CA LEU A 216 -10.69 0.55 -1.99
C LEU A 216 -10.24 1.94 -2.48
N ARG A 217 -10.24 2.94 -1.59
CA ARG A 217 -9.76 4.28 -1.90
C ARG A 217 -8.29 4.31 -2.27
N ALA A 218 -7.43 3.71 -1.44
CA ALA A 218 -6.01 3.63 -1.71
C ALA A 218 -5.69 2.89 -3.02
N LEU A 219 -6.43 1.81 -3.34
CA LEU A 219 -6.29 1.09 -4.60
C LEU A 219 -6.63 1.96 -5.80
N LEU A 220 -7.73 2.73 -5.74
CA LEU A 220 -8.07 3.68 -6.80
C LEU A 220 -7.00 4.76 -6.98
N ASP A 221 -6.44 5.27 -5.87
CA ASP A 221 -5.35 6.25 -5.92
C ASP A 221 -4.09 5.66 -6.59
N GLU A 222 -3.73 4.41 -6.28
CA GLU A 222 -2.63 3.70 -6.94
C GLU A 222 -2.87 3.45 -8.44
N MET A 223 -4.14 3.31 -8.84
CA MET A 223 -4.53 3.12 -10.23
C MET A 223 -4.60 4.44 -11.02
N GLY A 224 -4.37 5.58 -10.35
CA GLY A 224 -4.53 6.92 -10.90
C GLY A 224 -5.97 7.40 -11.01
N ALA A 225 -6.93 6.64 -10.44
CA ALA A 225 -8.37 6.83 -10.55
C ALA A 225 -8.98 7.55 -9.33
N ALA A 226 -8.35 8.64 -8.91
CA ALA A 226 -8.69 9.33 -7.67
C ALA A 226 -10.05 10.06 -7.71
N ASP A 227 -10.58 10.37 -8.88
CA ASP A 227 -11.86 11.05 -9.06
C ASP A 227 -13.06 10.09 -9.10
N VAL A 228 -12.82 8.78 -9.16
CA VAL A 228 -13.88 7.78 -9.36
C VAL A 228 -14.58 7.43 -8.04
N PRO A 229 -15.93 7.33 -8.02
CA PRO A 229 -16.67 6.98 -6.82
C PRO A 229 -16.47 5.50 -6.41
N LEU A 230 -16.43 5.25 -5.10
CA LEU A 230 -16.27 3.89 -4.53
C LEU A 230 -17.56 3.05 -4.58
N GLY A 231 -18.71 3.71 -4.45
CA GLY A 231 -20.03 3.07 -4.33
C GLY A 231 -20.34 2.11 -5.47
N PRO A 232 -20.22 2.52 -6.75
CA PRO A 232 -20.57 1.69 -7.90
C PRO A 232 -19.80 0.37 -7.95
N TYR A 233 -18.49 0.37 -7.66
CA TYR A 233 -17.70 -0.87 -7.67
C TYR A 233 -17.99 -1.78 -6.49
N ALA A 234 -18.24 -1.22 -5.29
CA ALA A 234 -18.64 -2.01 -4.14
C ALA A 234 -20.02 -2.66 -4.36
N GLU A 235 -20.96 -1.93 -4.96
CA GLU A 235 -22.28 -2.45 -5.33
C GLU A 235 -22.18 -3.48 -6.47
N GLN A 236 -21.29 -3.27 -7.44
CA GLN A 236 -21.02 -4.26 -8.49
C GLN A 236 -20.49 -5.57 -7.90
N ALA A 237 -19.54 -5.51 -6.96
CA ALA A 237 -19.00 -6.69 -6.29
C ALA A 237 -20.09 -7.47 -5.53
N ILE A 238 -20.97 -6.77 -4.83
CA ILE A 238 -22.08 -7.39 -4.09
C ILE A 238 -23.12 -7.98 -5.05
N ARG A 239 -23.52 -7.23 -6.09
CA ARG A 239 -24.53 -7.66 -7.08
C ARG A 239 -24.09 -8.91 -7.85
N ARG A 240 -22.80 -9.02 -8.17
CA ARG A 240 -22.22 -10.20 -8.83
C ARG A 240 -22.02 -11.39 -7.88
N GLY A 241 -22.25 -11.19 -6.58
CA GLY A 241 -21.96 -12.19 -5.56
C GLY A 241 -20.46 -12.43 -5.39
N ASP A 242 -19.60 -11.50 -5.82
CA ASP A 242 -18.14 -11.59 -5.64
C ASP A 242 -17.73 -11.15 -4.22
N ALA A 243 -18.51 -10.29 -3.58
CA ALA A 243 -18.29 -9.83 -2.21
C ALA A 243 -19.58 -9.81 -1.38
N VAL A 244 -19.44 -9.93 -0.07
CA VAL A 244 -20.48 -9.60 0.92
C VAL A 244 -19.98 -8.49 1.82
N ARG A 245 -20.91 -7.65 2.30
CA ARG A 245 -20.56 -6.59 3.25
C ARG A 245 -20.64 -7.13 4.67
N VAL A 246 -19.52 -7.08 5.40
CA VAL A 246 -19.44 -7.44 6.82
C VAL A 246 -18.88 -6.22 7.56
N ALA A 247 -19.75 -5.55 8.33
CA ALA A 247 -19.45 -4.25 8.95
C ALA A 247 -18.94 -3.22 7.91
N ASP A 248 -17.71 -2.71 8.08
CA ASP A 248 -17.06 -1.71 7.23
C ASP A 248 -16.23 -2.32 6.07
N ARG A 249 -16.41 -3.62 5.80
CA ARG A 249 -15.57 -4.39 4.86
C ARG A 249 -16.36 -5.07 3.77
N LEU A 250 -15.74 -5.14 2.60
CA LEU A 250 -16.06 -6.12 1.58
C LEU A 250 -15.24 -7.38 1.84
N VAL A 251 -15.92 -8.51 1.97
CA VAL A 251 -15.34 -9.83 2.19
C VAL A 251 -15.59 -10.67 0.94
N ALA A 252 -14.55 -11.25 0.35
CA ALA A 252 -14.68 -12.15 -0.79
C ALA A 252 -15.59 -13.33 -0.45
N THR A 253 -16.37 -13.81 -1.40
CA THR A 253 -17.30 -14.93 -1.17
C THR A 253 -16.71 -16.26 -1.65
N ALA A 254 -17.28 -17.39 -1.21
CA ALA A 254 -16.91 -18.69 -1.75
C ALA A 254 -17.15 -18.78 -3.27
N GLY A 255 -18.23 -18.16 -3.76
CA GLY A 255 -18.52 -18.07 -5.19
C GLY A 255 -17.45 -17.30 -5.96
N ALA A 256 -16.94 -16.20 -5.40
CA ALA A 256 -15.83 -15.44 -6.00
C ALA A 256 -14.56 -16.28 -6.10
N ILE A 257 -14.23 -17.03 -5.05
CA ILE A 257 -13.06 -17.93 -5.01
C ILE A 257 -13.18 -19.03 -6.06
N GLN A 258 -14.35 -19.63 -6.21
CA GLN A 258 -14.60 -20.65 -7.25
C GLN A 258 -14.43 -20.10 -8.67
N ARG A 259 -14.56 -18.77 -8.84
CA ARG A 259 -14.40 -18.05 -10.11
C ARG A 259 -13.08 -17.28 -10.19
N ARG A 260 -12.09 -17.56 -9.32
CA ARG A 260 -10.83 -16.81 -9.24
C ARG A 260 -10.06 -16.76 -10.57
N ASP A 261 -10.20 -17.78 -11.41
CA ASP A 261 -9.50 -17.86 -12.70
C ASP A 261 -9.98 -16.81 -13.72
N VAL A 262 -11.21 -16.31 -13.58
CA VAL A 262 -11.72 -15.24 -14.46
C VAL A 262 -11.40 -13.84 -13.94
N ALA A 263 -10.95 -13.71 -12.69
CA ALA A 263 -10.83 -12.41 -12.01
C ALA A 263 -9.76 -11.50 -12.62
N ALA A 264 -8.73 -12.07 -13.24
CA ALA A 264 -7.61 -11.32 -13.81
C ALA A 264 -7.90 -10.73 -15.21
N ASP A 265 -8.94 -11.21 -15.90
CA ASP A 265 -9.26 -10.77 -17.26
C ASP A 265 -10.56 -9.94 -17.28
N PRO A 266 -10.51 -8.65 -17.64
CA PRO A 266 -11.70 -7.80 -17.71
C PRO A 266 -12.78 -8.30 -18.68
N VAL A 267 -12.39 -9.00 -19.75
CA VAL A 267 -13.33 -9.57 -20.72
C VAL A 267 -14.07 -10.76 -20.09
N LEU A 268 -13.37 -11.65 -19.40
CA LEU A 268 -14.00 -12.77 -18.70
C LEU A 268 -14.87 -12.28 -17.54
N VAL A 269 -14.44 -11.25 -16.81
CA VAL A 269 -15.25 -10.62 -15.77
C VAL A 269 -16.57 -10.07 -16.35
N ALA A 270 -16.52 -9.37 -17.49
CA ALA A 270 -17.72 -8.91 -18.18
C ALA A 270 -18.62 -10.08 -18.61
N LEU A 271 -18.05 -11.10 -19.26
CA LEU A 271 -18.79 -12.25 -19.77
C LEU A 271 -19.33 -13.18 -18.67
N THR A 272 -18.87 -13.07 -17.43
CA THR A 272 -19.45 -13.77 -16.28
C THR A 272 -20.54 -12.95 -15.57
N ASP A 273 -20.73 -11.68 -15.94
CA ASP A 273 -21.77 -10.82 -15.37
C ASP A 273 -23.19 -11.21 -15.81
N ALA A 274 -24.08 -11.36 -14.84
CA ALA A 274 -25.49 -11.68 -15.05
C ALA A 274 -26.21 -10.67 -15.97
N ALA A 275 -26.02 -9.38 -15.67
CA ALA A 275 -26.71 -8.30 -16.35
C ALA A 275 -26.13 -8.11 -17.76
N TYR A 276 -24.81 -8.24 -17.92
CA TYR A 276 -24.20 -8.21 -19.25
C TYR A 276 -24.61 -9.41 -20.12
N ARG A 277 -24.71 -10.62 -19.56
CA ARG A 277 -25.27 -11.77 -20.31
C ARG A 277 -26.72 -11.57 -20.71
N ARG A 278 -27.51 -10.94 -19.85
CA ARG A 278 -28.90 -10.58 -20.19
C ARG A 278 -28.95 -9.55 -21.31
N TRP A 279 -28.06 -8.55 -21.27
CA TRP A 279 -27.86 -7.61 -22.37
C TRP A 279 -27.50 -8.31 -23.68
N LEU A 280 -26.48 -9.18 -23.70
CA LEU A 280 -26.05 -9.88 -24.91
C LEU A 280 -27.18 -10.74 -25.50
N ARG A 281 -28.00 -11.40 -24.66
CA ARG A 281 -29.19 -12.13 -25.12
C ARG A 281 -30.21 -11.22 -25.81
N LEU A 282 -30.48 -10.04 -25.25
CA LEU A 282 -31.40 -9.06 -25.85
C LEU A 282 -30.81 -8.37 -27.09
N ALA A 283 -29.49 -8.19 -27.14
CA ALA A 283 -28.79 -7.55 -28.24
C ALA A 283 -28.81 -8.37 -29.54
N ARG A 284 -28.94 -9.70 -29.45
CA ARG A 284 -29.09 -10.63 -30.58
C ARG A 284 -30.38 -10.42 -31.39
N HIS A 285 -31.38 -9.79 -30.78
CA HIS A 285 -32.70 -9.62 -31.40
C HIS A 285 -32.91 -8.19 -31.92
N GLU A 286 -33.57 -8.08 -33.06
CA GLU A 286 -34.02 -6.79 -33.57
C GLU A 286 -35.06 -6.15 -32.63
N PRO A 287 -35.13 -4.80 -32.54
CA PRO A 287 -36.06 -4.14 -31.61
C PRO A 287 -37.52 -4.51 -31.88
N THR A 288 -37.86 -4.75 -33.14
CA THR A 288 -39.20 -5.08 -33.64
C THR A 288 -39.72 -6.44 -33.17
N THR A 289 -38.82 -7.39 -32.87
CA THR A 289 -39.18 -8.76 -32.44
C THR A 289 -39.35 -8.89 -30.93
N LEU A 290 -39.03 -7.85 -30.17
CA LEU A 290 -39.06 -7.86 -28.71
C LEU A 290 -40.37 -7.30 -28.14
N THR A 291 -40.80 -7.86 -27.01
CA THR A 291 -41.94 -7.33 -26.24
C THR A 291 -41.67 -5.88 -25.78
N PRO A 292 -42.71 -5.06 -25.51
CA PRO A 292 -42.52 -3.69 -25.04
C PRO A 292 -41.65 -3.58 -23.79
N VAL A 293 -41.73 -4.56 -22.88
CA VAL A 293 -40.91 -4.62 -21.66
C VAL A 293 -39.44 -4.91 -21.99
N GLN A 294 -39.19 -5.92 -22.84
CA GLN A 294 -37.83 -6.27 -23.27
C GLN A 294 -37.17 -5.15 -24.07
N ARG A 295 -37.92 -4.37 -24.85
CA ARG A 295 -37.42 -3.18 -25.55
C ARG A 295 -36.91 -2.13 -24.58
N ARG A 296 -37.72 -1.76 -23.58
CA ARG A 296 -37.32 -0.80 -22.53
C ARG A 296 -36.07 -1.27 -21.79
N GLU A 297 -36.03 -2.56 -21.43
CA GLU A 297 -34.88 -3.16 -20.78
C GLU A 297 -33.62 -3.14 -21.67
N ARG A 298 -33.78 -3.48 -22.95
CA ARG A 298 -32.69 -3.41 -23.93
C ARG A 298 -32.15 -2.00 -24.07
N ASP A 299 -32.99 -0.97 -24.16
CA ASP A 299 -32.53 0.42 -24.29
C ASP A 299 -31.77 0.90 -23.05
N ALA A 300 -32.22 0.50 -21.86
CA ALA A 300 -31.52 0.77 -20.60
C ALA A 300 -30.14 0.10 -20.57
N TYR A 301 -30.06 -1.18 -20.93
CA TYR A 301 -28.81 -1.93 -20.98
C TYR A 301 -27.85 -1.47 -22.08
N ARG A 302 -28.37 -1.07 -23.24
CA ARG A 302 -27.58 -0.56 -24.36
C ARG A 302 -26.75 0.64 -23.92
N THR A 303 -27.36 1.58 -23.19
CA THR A 303 -26.67 2.77 -22.70
C THR A 303 -25.60 2.41 -21.68
N ARG A 304 -25.94 1.51 -20.74
CA ARG A 304 -25.05 1.07 -19.67
C ARG A 304 -23.82 0.32 -20.18
N PHE A 305 -24.04 -0.68 -21.04
CA PHE A 305 -23.00 -1.63 -21.47
C PHE A 305 -22.27 -1.23 -22.75
N ALA A 306 -22.60 -0.08 -23.36
CA ALA A 306 -21.95 0.40 -24.58
C ALA A 306 -20.41 0.46 -24.51
N ARG A 307 -19.85 0.70 -23.31
CA ARG A 307 -18.39 0.71 -23.09
C ARG A 307 -17.83 -0.69 -22.88
N TRP A 308 -18.60 -1.58 -22.27
CA TRP A 308 -18.23 -2.98 -22.12
C TRP A 308 -18.19 -3.66 -23.49
N ASP A 309 -19.16 -3.37 -24.37
CA ASP A 309 -19.16 -3.84 -25.76
C ASP A 309 -17.87 -3.40 -26.49
N LEU A 310 -17.50 -2.12 -26.37
CA LEU A 310 -16.25 -1.61 -26.95
C LEU A 310 -15.00 -2.28 -26.35
N ARG A 311 -14.99 -2.57 -25.05
CA ARG A 311 -13.86 -3.23 -24.39
C ARG A 311 -13.73 -4.70 -24.77
N VAL A 312 -14.86 -5.39 -24.89
CA VAL A 312 -14.94 -6.84 -25.17
C VAL A 312 -14.75 -7.13 -26.67
N PHE A 313 -15.41 -6.37 -27.54
CA PHE A 313 -15.43 -6.62 -28.99
C PHE A 313 -14.58 -5.65 -29.81
N GLY A 314 -14.07 -4.56 -29.21
CA GLY A 314 -13.41 -3.47 -29.93
C GLY A 314 -14.36 -2.54 -30.70
N THR A 315 -15.60 -2.96 -30.90
CA THR A 315 -16.65 -2.26 -31.65
C THR A 315 -18.01 -2.48 -31.00
N ARG A 316 -19.06 -1.78 -31.46
CA ARG A 316 -20.44 -2.04 -31.03
C ARG A 316 -21.09 -2.99 -32.03
N PRO A 317 -21.25 -4.29 -31.71
CA PRO A 317 -21.77 -5.24 -32.68
C PRO A 317 -23.24 -4.95 -33.01
N SER A 318 -23.62 -5.09 -34.27
CA SER A 318 -25.03 -5.13 -34.68
C SER A 318 -25.67 -6.47 -34.25
N PRO A 319 -27.02 -6.59 -34.20
CA PRO A 319 -27.69 -7.80 -33.73
C PRO A 319 -27.24 -9.10 -34.43
N SER A 320 -27.00 -9.03 -35.73
CA SER A 320 -26.51 -10.16 -36.56
C SER A 320 -25.03 -10.50 -36.32
N GLU A 321 -24.24 -9.59 -35.78
CA GLU A 321 -22.79 -9.75 -35.58
C GLU A 321 -22.43 -10.22 -34.17
N VAL A 322 -23.35 -10.19 -33.20
CA VAL A 322 -23.07 -10.52 -31.80
C VAL A 322 -22.46 -11.92 -31.65
N GLU A 323 -23.01 -12.94 -32.31
CA GLU A 323 -22.50 -14.31 -32.20
C GLU A 323 -21.12 -14.47 -32.84
N GLN A 324 -20.90 -13.82 -34.00
CA GLN A 324 -19.60 -13.83 -34.66
C GLN A 324 -18.54 -13.11 -33.82
N ALA A 325 -18.91 -12.01 -33.17
CA ALA A 325 -18.03 -11.26 -32.27
C ALA A 325 -17.71 -12.08 -31.01
N LEU A 326 -18.69 -12.77 -30.42
CA LEU A 326 -18.46 -13.67 -29.28
C LEU A 326 -17.54 -14.83 -29.64
N ALA A 327 -17.70 -15.44 -30.82
CA ALA A 327 -16.84 -16.53 -31.28
C ALA A 327 -15.37 -16.11 -31.47
N ARG A 328 -15.11 -14.84 -31.81
CA ARG A 328 -13.75 -14.29 -31.89
C ARG A 328 -13.12 -14.09 -30.51
N VAL A 329 -13.91 -13.67 -29.53
CA VAL A 329 -13.45 -13.42 -28.15
C VAL A 329 -13.24 -14.71 -27.38
N LEU A 330 -14.09 -15.73 -27.61
CA LEU A 330 -14.03 -17.03 -26.96
C LEU A 330 -13.76 -18.13 -28.00
N PRO A 331 -12.53 -18.24 -28.52
CA PRO A 331 -12.21 -19.24 -29.54
C PRO A 331 -12.47 -20.65 -29.00
N GLY A 332 -13.39 -21.38 -29.65
CA GLY A 332 -13.75 -22.75 -29.29
C GLY A 332 -14.56 -22.90 -28.00
N ARG A 333 -15.09 -21.82 -27.42
CA ARG A 333 -15.95 -21.85 -26.22
C ARG A 333 -17.24 -21.08 -26.45
N ILE A 334 -18.31 -21.54 -25.82
CA ILE A 334 -19.60 -20.86 -25.85
C ILE A 334 -19.71 -20.00 -24.58
N ALA A 335 -20.30 -18.81 -24.65
CA ALA A 335 -20.46 -17.93 -23.49
C ALA A 335 -21.15 -18.63 -22.30
N ASP A 336 -22.04 -19.60 -22.55
CA ASP A 336 -22.71 -20.38 -21.52
C ASP A 336 -21.81 -21.37 -20.79
N SER A 337 -20.65 -21.74 -21.34
CA SER A 337 -19.68 -22.60 -20.65
C SER A 337 -18.92 -21.87 -19.54
N LEU A 338 -18.95 -20.53 -19.52
CA LEU A 338 -18.33 -19.73 -18.47
C LEU A 338 -19.23 -19.69 -17.22
N PRO A 339 -18.67 -19.69 -16.01
CA PRO A 339 -19.46 -19.63 -14.78
C PRO A 339 -20.27 -18.32 -14.67
N ARG A 340 -21.42 -18.35 -14.00
CA ARG A 340 -22.25 -17.15 -13.78
C ARG A 340 -21.95 -16.52 -12.41
N ALA A 341 -21.67 -15.22 -12.40
CA ALA A 341 -21.46 -14.44 -11.19
C ALA A 341 -22.82 -13.93 -10.65
N GLU A 342 -23.60 -14.84 -10.07
CA GLU A 342 -24.92 -14.57 -9.48
C GLU A 342 -25.07 -15.15 -8.07
N SER A 343 -24.10 -15.94 -7.61
CA SER A 343 -24.14 -16.63 -6.33
C SER A 343 -22.89 -16.36 -5.51
N THR A 344 -23.12 -16.08 -4.22
CA THR A 344 -22.10 -15.97 -3.18
C THR A 344 -21.51 -17.33 -2.82
N GLY A 345 -22.13 -18.43 -3.25
CA GLY A 345 -21.74 -19.78 -2.85
C GLY A 345 -22.04 -20.07 -1.38
N ARG A 346 -21.39 -21.10 -0.84
CA ARG A 346 -21.51 -21.50 0.57
C ARG A 346 -21.04 -20.38 1.51
N PRO A 347 -21.66 -20.22 2.70
CA PRO A 347 -21.18 -19.26 3.69
C PRO A 347 -19.76 -19.60 4.14
N LEU A 348 -18.98 -18.57 4.44
CA LEU A 348 -17.62 -18.73 4.98
C LEU A 348 -17.66 -19.09 6.46
N ALA A 349 -16.73 -19.94 6.91
CA ALA A 349 -16.55 -20.17 8.33
C ALA A 349 -15.95 -18.92 9.00
N MET A 350 -16.64 -18.37 9.99
CA MET A 350 -16.12 -17.27 10.82
C MET A 350 -15.47 -17.88 12.07
N THR A 351 -14.18 -17.64 12.23
CA THR A 351 -13.37 -18.19 13.33
C THR A 351 -12.67 -17.06 14.06
N GLU A 352 -12.40 -17.25 15.35
CA GLU A 352 -11.62 -16.32 16.18
C GLU A 352 -10.38 -17.06 16.72
N GLY A 353 -9.21 -16.43 16.63
CA GLY A 353 -7.95 -17.02 17.05
C GLY A 353 -7.00 -17.40 15.89
N PRO A 354 -5.80 -17.90 16.21
CA PRO A 354 -4.76 -18.21 15.23
C PRO A 354 -5.19 -19.32 14.27
N PHE A 355 -4.62 -19.31 13.07
CA PHE A 355 -4.95 -20.27 12.02
C PHE A 355 -4.77 -21.72 12.47
N LEU A 356 -3.70 -22.01 13.23
CA LEU A 356 -3.39 -23.37 13.68
C LEU A 356 -4.49 -24.00 14.53
N ASP A 357 -5.26 -23.21 15.27
CA ASP A 357 -6.37 -23.72 16.11
C ASP A 357 -7.57 -24.18 15.26
N HIS A 358 -7.64 -23.77 14.00
CA HIS A 358 -8.79 -23.95 13.12
C HIS A 358 -8.52 -24.85 11.92
N ILE A 359 -7.39 -25.56 11.90
CA ILE A 359 -6.99 -26.42 10.77
C ILE A 359 -8.04 -27.48 10.41
N HIS A 360 -8.83 -27.94 11.38
CA HIS A 360 -9.88 -28.95 11.17
C HIS A 360 -11.23 -28.37 10.71
N VAL A 361 -11.35 -27.05 10.58
CA VAL A 361 -12.61 -26.39 10.20
C VAL A 361 -12.80 -26.44 8.69
N SER A 362 -13.87 -27.09 8.24
CA SER A 362 -14.25 -27.07 6.82
C SER A 362 -14.76 -25.69 6.39
N GLY A 363 -14.42 -25.26 5.18
CA GLY A 363 -14.82 -23.95 4.66
C GLY A 363 -14.04 -22.77 5.25
N LEU A 364 -12.88 -23.03 5.86
CA LEU A 364 -12.00 -22.01 6.41
C LEU A 364 -11.49 -21.05 5.31
N PRO A 365 -11.74 -19.74 5.42
CA PRO A 365 -11.32 -18.75 4.43
C PRO A 365 -9.85 -18.34 4.64
N ILE A 366 -9.02 -18.57 3.62
CA ILE A 366 -7.58 -18.30 3.64
C ILE A 366 -7.23 -17.41 2.45
N ALA A 367 -6.28 -16.48 2.62
CA ALA A 367 -5.72 -15.74 1.49
C ALA A 367 -4.19 -15.62 1.62
N PHE A 368 -3.51 -15.52 0.48
CA PHE A 368 -2.04 -15.38 0.40
C PHE A 368 -1.67 -14.02 -0.21
N PRO A 369 -1.79 -12.92 0.55
CA PRO A 369 -1.54 -11.59 0.02
C PRO A 369 -0.04 -11.34 -0.17
N ASN A 370 0.29 -10.59 -1.23
CA ASN A 370 1.68 -10.24 -1.52
C ASN A 370 2.35 -9.39 -0.42
N HIS A 371 1.56 -8.64 0.36
CA HIS A 371 2.08 -7.83 1.47
C HIS A 371 2.73 -8.67 2.58
N LEU A 372 2.57 -9.99 2.60
CA LEU A 372 3.35 -10.89 3.48
C LEU A 372 4.85 -10.72 3.28
N THR A 373 5.30 -10.30 2.09
CA THR A 373 6.72 -10.01 1.82
C THR A 373 7.24 -8.76 2.56
N ALA A 374 6.36 -7.89 3.06
CA ALA A 374 6.75 -6.65 3.71
C ALA A 374 7.49 -6.86 5.05
N VAL A 375 7.40 -8.06 5.66
CA VAL A 375 8.17 -8.42 6.86
C VAL A 375 9.54 -8.99 6.58
N ALA A 376 9.99 -9.04 5.32
CA ALA A 376 11.33 -9.53 4.99
C ALA A 376 12.44 -8.76 5.75
N GLY A 377 12.22 -7.49 6.11
CA GLY A 377 13.13 -6.71 6.97
C GLY A 377 13.06 -7.04 8.48
N GLY A 378 12.45 -8.17 8.87
CA GLY A 378 12.34 -8.65 10.24
C GLY A 378 11.49 -7.76 11.16
N ILE A 379 11.83 -7.73 12.46
CA ILE A 379 11.11 -6.93 13.47
C ILE A 379 11.06 -5.45 13.06
N THR A 380 12.16 -4.91 12.52
CA THR A 380 12.25 -3.48 12.19
C THR A 380 11.20 -3.09 11.16
N ALA A 381 11.03 -3.91 10.12
CA ALA A 381 10.00 -3.73 9.10
C ALA A 381 8.60 -3.92 9.69
N ALA A 382 8.37 -5.00 10.46
CA ALA A 382 7.08 -5.24 11.12
C ALA A 382 6.66 -4.07 12.04
N ASN A 383 7.58 -3.56 12.87
CA ASN A 383 7.32 -2.44 13.76
C ASN A 383 7.19 -1.11 13.01
N ALA A 384 7.86 -0.94 11.88
CA ALA A 384 7.63 0.20 11.00
C ALA A 384 6.21 0.18 10.42
N LEU A 385 5.74 -0.98 9.95
CA LEU A 385 4.37 -1.19 9.49
C LEU A 385 3.34 -0.94 10.62
N ALA A 386 3.58 -1.47 11.82
CA ALA A 386 2.71 -1.23 12.99
C ALA A 386 2.60 0.26 13.34
N ARG A 387 3.72 0.98 13.31
CA ARG A 387 3.75 2.44 13.54
C ARG A 387 3.05 3.20 12.42
N ARG A 388 3.26 2.81 11.16
CA ARG A 388 2.59 3.40 9.99
C ARG A 388 1.08 3.21 10.10
N ASN A 389 0.61 2.01 10.40
CA ASN A 389 -0.81 1.70 10.51
C ASN A 389 -1.49 2.42 11.68
N ARG A 390 -0.74 2.77 12.74
CA ARG A 390 -1.25 3.59 13.85
C ARG A 390 -1.26 5.09 13.55
N ALA A 391 -0.24 5.58 12.85
CA ALA A 391 -0.11 7.00 12.51
C ALA A 391 -0.98 7.42 11.31
N ALA A 392 -1.32 6.47 10.43
CA ALA A 392 -2.10 6.75 9.23
C ALA A 392 -3.60 6.94 9.55
N PRO A 393 -4.25 8.01 9.05
CA PRO A 393 -5.70 8.10 9.08
C PRO A 393 -6.29 6.93 8.28
N ALA A 394 -7.32 6.26 8.82
CA ALA A 394 -7.89 5.03 8.25
C ALA A 394 -8.49 5.18 6.84
N ALA A 395 -8.60 6.41 6.31
CA ALA A 395 -9.32 6.73 5.09
C ALA A 395 -8.60 6.37 3.79
N VAL A 396 -7.26 6.24 3.77
CA VAL A 396 -6.48 6.03 2.52
C VAL A 396 -5.22 5.21 2.77
N ARG A 397 -5.37 3.92 3.12
CA ARG A 397 -4.23 3.00 3.25
C ARG A 397 -4.51 1.70 2.53
N LEU A 398 -3.48 1.08 1.95
CA LEU A 398 -3.58 -0.29 1.47
C LEU A 398 -3.68 -1.27 2.65
N SER A 399 -4.24 -2.44 2.36
CA SER A 399 -4.24 -3.58 3.28
C SER A 399 -2.81 -4.02 3.59
N ASP A 400 -2.57 -4.40 4.84
CA ASP A 400 -1.25 -4.79 5.33
C ASP A 400 -1.34 -5.99 6.30
N ILE A 401 -0.21 -6.67 6.56
CA ILE A 401 -0.15 -7.89 7.36
C ILE A 401 -0.59 -7.71 8.83
N ILE A 402 -0.44 -6.51 9.39
CA ILE A 402 -0.69 -6.19 10.82
C ILE A 402 -2.15 -5.81 11.05
N GLU A 403 -2.91 -5.64 9.98
CA GLU A 403 -4.30 -5.25 10.10
C GLU A 403 -5.17 -6.39 10.63
N SER A 404 -6.05 -6.05 11.57
CA SER A 404 -7.03 -7.01 12.07
C SER A 404 -7.98 -7.41 10.95
N ARG A 405 -8.12 -8.71 10.72
CA ARG A 405 -9.09 -9.30 9.77
C ARG A 405 -10.35 -9.70 10.53
N ARG A 406 -11.47 -9.91 9.84
CA ARG A 406 -12.74 -10.32 10.49
C ARG A 406 -13.13 -11.77 10.22
N VAL A 407 -12.72 -12.28 9.08
CA VAL A 407 -13.15 -13.56 8.51
C VAL A 407 -11.92 -14.33 8.01
N TYR A 408 -11.07 -13.71 7.19
CA TYR A 408 -9.96 -14.38 6.50
C TYR A 408 -8.70 -14.50 7.34
N HIS A 409 -8.04 -15.66 7.24
CA HIS A 409 -6.68 -15.90 7.73
C HIS A 409 -5.66 -15.57 6.63
N ALA A 410 -4.92 -14.47 6.78
CA ALA A 410 -4.09 -13.95 5.70
C ALA A 410 -3.02 -12.94 6.17
N GLY A 411 -2.50 -13.07 7.39
CA GLY A 411 -1.57 -12.09 7.94
C GLY A 411 -0.92 -12.50 9.25
N LEU A 412 -0.32 -11.50 9.92
CA LEU A 412 0.33 -11.68 11.22
C LEU A 412 -0.68 -11.76 12.37
N VAL A 413 -1.90 -11.27 12.14
CA VAL A 413 -2.94 -11.14 13.16
C VAL A 413 -4.10 -12.07 12.81
N ALA A 414 -4.53 -12.83 13.81
CA ALA A 414 -5.72 -13.67 13.74
C ALA A 414 -7.00 -12.87 13.43
N PRO A 415 -8.00 -13.47 12.78
CA PRO A 415 -9.31 -12.84 12.64
C PRO A 415 -9.91 -12.47 14.00
N GLY A 416 -10.55 -11.30 14.07
CA GLY A 416 -11.15 -10.74 15.28
C GLY A 416 -10.15 -10.13 16.28
N SER A 417 -8.86 -10.44 16.15
CA SER A 417 -7.83 -9.98 17.09
C SER A 417 -7.45 -8.51 16.89
N SER A 418 -7.04 -7.86 17.97
CA SER A 418 -6.53 -6.48 17.89
C SER A 418 -5.14 -6.43 17.26
N PRO A 419 -4.83 -5.43 16.43
CA PRO A 419 -3.49 -5.29 15.87
C PRO A 419 -2.47 -5.05 16.99
N PRO A 420 -1.29 -5.71 16.96
CA PRO A 420 -0.28 -5.53 17.99
C PRO A 420 0.24 -4.09 18.03
N ARG A 421 0.58 -3.59 19.22
CA ARG A 421 1.24 -2.28 19.36
C ARG A 421 2.61 -2.31 18.69
N LEU A 422 3.44 -3.26 19.11
CA LEU A 422 4.73 -3.56 18.53
C LEU A 422 4.94 -5.07 18.69
N VAL A 423 5.71 -5.65 17.78
CA VAL A 423 6.25 -7.00 17.93
C VAL A 423 7.51 -6.89 18.79
N PRO A 424 7.58 -7.59 19.94
CA PRO A 424 8.62 -7.38 20.94
C PRO A 424 9.99 -7.85 20.47
N ASP A 425 10.05 -8.99 19.79
CA ASP A 425 11.30 -9.63 19.36
C ASP A 425 11.10 -10.51 18.10
N THR A 426 12.20 -11.05 17.56
CA THR A 426 12.21 -11.81 16.29
C THR A 426 11.54 -13.16 16.48
N PHE A 427 11.67 -13.77 17.64
CA PHE A 427 11.08 -15.07 17.93
C PHE A 427 9.55 -14.94 17.99
N THR A 428 9.03 -13.91 18.66
CA THR A 428 7.60 -13.58 18.67
C THR A 428 7.08 -13.30 17.26
N LEU A 429 7.85 -12.58 16.41
CA LEU A 429 7.49 -12.39 15.00
C LEU A 429 7.37 -13.71 14.26
N ARG A 430 8.38 -14.59 14.40
CA ARG A 430 8.40 -15.94 13.78
C ARG A 430 7.21 -16.76 14.25
N LEU A 431 6.96 -16.83 15.56
CA LEU A 431 5.82 -17.56 16.13
C LEU A 431 4.47 -17.02 15.64
N GLN A 432 4.29 -15.70 15.58
CA GLN A 432 3.06 -15.11 15.05
C GLN A 432 2.86 -15.43 13.57
N LEU A 433 3.92 -15.37 12.75
CA LEU A 433 3.82 -15.77 11.34
C LEU A 433 3.46 -17.25 11.20
N VAL A 434 4.12 -18.13 11.95
CA VAL A 434 3.89 -19.57 11.90
C VAL A 434 2.52 -19.97 12.48
N SER A 435 1.97 -19.19 13.43
CA SER A 435 0.69 -19.51 14.07
C SER A 435 -0.53 -18.88 13.36
N CYS A 436 -0.38 -17.65 12.86
CA CYS A 436 -1.49 -16.87 12.31
C CYS A 436 -1.53 -16.85 10.77
N SER A 437 -0.40 -16.98 10.08
CA SER A 437 -0.35 -16.87 8.62
C SER A 437 -0.33 -18.25 7.97
N PRO A 438 -1.41 -18.66 7.29
CA PRO A 438 -1.50 -20.03 6.76
C PRO A 438 -0.37 -20.37 5.77
N ALA A 439 0.13 -19.37 5.02
CA ALA A 439 1.26 -19.56 4.12
C ALA A 439 2.57 -19.94 4.85
N PHE A 440 2.86 -19.31 5.99
CA PHE A 440 4.05 -19.61 6.78
C PHE A 440 3.85 -20.84 7.67
N SER A 441 2.64 -21.08 8.18
CA SER A 441 2.29 -22.31 8.89
C SER A 441 2.53 -23.55 8.03
N LEU A 442 1.96 -23.58 6.82
CA LEU A 442 2.11 -24.71 5.90
C LEU A 442 3.56 -24.87 5.43
N LEU A 443 4.29 -23.76 5.25
CA LEU A 443 5.72 -23.80 4.94
C LEU A 443 6.53 -24.44 6.07
N ALA A 444 6.30 -24.00 7.31
CA ALA A 444 6.97 -24.56 8.48
C ALA A 444 6.65 -26.05 8.64
N ALA A 445 5.39 -26.47 8.43
CA ALA A 445 4.99 -27.88 8.48
C ALA A 445 5.75 -28.74 7.45
N ILE A 446 5.86 -28.29 6.19
CA ILE A 446 6.67 -29.01 5.18
C ILE A 446 8.12 -29.10 5.61
N LEU A 447 8.69 -28.01 6.12
CA LEU A 447 10.09 -27.97 6.53
C LEU A 447 10.38 -28.88 7.73
N ILE A 448 9.42 -29.01 8.66
CA ILE A 448 9.48 -29.99 9.75
C ILE A 448 9.41 -31.41 9.19
N LEU A 449 8.50 -31.67 8.24
CA LEU A 449 8.40 -32.96 7.58
C LEU A 449 9.69 -33.32 6.82
N ASP A 450 10.33 -32.39 6.11
CA ASP A 450 11.60 -32.61 5.39
C ASP A 450 12.74 -33.05 6.32
N ARG A 451 12.69 -32.68 7.61
CA ARG A 451 13.70 -33.08 8.60
C ARG A 451 13.50 -34.48 9.18
N ARG A 452 12.31 -35.07 9.06
CA ARG A 452 12.07 -36.42 9.60
C ARG A 452 12.88 -37.44 8.79
N HIS A 453 13.60 -38.34 9.46
CA HIS A 453 14.47 -39.34 8.83
C HIS A 453 13.75 -40.24 7.82
N ASP A 454 12.47 -40.53 8.04
CA ASP A 454 11.64 -41.37 7.16
C ASP A 454 10.82 -40.58 6.12
N SER A 455 11.06 -39.27 6.00
CA SER A 455 10.28 -38.43 5.12
C SER A 455 10.67 -38.59 3.66
N SER A 456 9.65 -38.75 2.81
CA SER A 456 9.80 -38.70 1.36
C SER A 456 9.68 -37.29 0.79
N VAL A 457 9.34 -36.30 1.63
CA VAL A 457 9.12 -34.91 1.22
C VAL A 457 10.44 -34.15 1.33
N SER A 458 10.79 -33.35 0.31
CA SER A 458 11.85 -32.35 0.46
C SER A 458 11.55 -31.08 -0.32
N MET A 459 12.08 -29.94 0.14
CA MET A 459 11.93 -28.67 -0.55
C MET A 459 13.24 -28.26 -1.23
N ARG A 460 13.16 -28.00 -2.54
CA ARG A 460 14.33 -27.68 -3.35
C ARG A 460 14.08 -26.46 -4.23
N LEU A 461 15.15 -25.75 -4.56
CA LEU A 461 15.17 -24.68 -5.55
C LEU A 461 15.47 -25.27 -6.93
N GLN A 462 14.56 -25.09 -7.87
CA GLN A 462 14.74 -25.45 -9.27
C GLN A 462 14.63 -24.16 -10.10
N ALA A 463 15.74 -23.71 -10.70
CA ALA A 463 15.82 -22.43 -11.41
C ALA A 463 15.27 -21.25 -10.57
N ASP A 464 15.67 -21.19 -9.30
CA ASP A 464 15.23 -20.21 -8.29
C ASP A 464 13.74 -20.25 -7.89
N GLU A 465 12.98 -21.23 -8.39
CA GLU A 465 11.62 -21.50 -7.94
C GLU A 465 11.62 -22.58 -6.84
N PRO A 466 11.02 -22.33 -5.67
CA PRO A 466 10.90 -23.34 -4.63
C PRO A 466 9.80 -24.34 -4.96
N THR A 467 10.22 -25.60 -5.05
CA THR A 467 9.42 -26.74 -5.51
C THR A 467 9.45 -27.84 -4.46
N ILE A 468 8.31 -28.47 -4.23
CA ILE A 468 8.20 -29.64 -3.37
C ILE A 468 8.57 -30.88 -4.18
N HIS A 469 9.44 -31.72 -3.62
CA HIS A 469 9.79 -33.02 -4.16
C HIS A 469 9.20 -34.13 -3.29
N TRP A 470 8.65 -35.15 -3.94
CA TRP A 470 8.18 -36.38 -3.31
C TRP A 470 8.98 -37.57 -3.84
N ARG A 471 9.62 -38.32 -2.94
CA ARG A 471 10.50 -39.46 -3.28
C ARG A 471 11.54 -39.10 -4.35
N GLY A 472 12.11 -37.90 -4.23
CA GLY A 472 13.11 -37.36 -5.15
C GLY A 472 12.57 -36.73 -6.44
N ARG A 473 11.29 -36.94 -6.80
CA ARG A 473 10.68 -36.35 -8.01
C ARG A 473 10.05 -34.99 -7.69
N ALA A 474 10.23 -34.02 -8.58
CA ALA A 474 9.56 -32.72 -8.47
C ALA A 474 8.03 -32.92 -8.61
N LEU A 475 7.28 -32.37 -7.66
CA LEU A 475 5.82 -32.43 -7.64
C LEU A 475 5.23 -31.16 -8.27
N ALA A 476 5.38 -30.02 -7.60
CA ALA A 476 4.93 -28.71 -8.07
C ALA A 476 5.55 -27.58 -7.22
N PRO A 477 5.44 -26.31 -7.66
CA PRO A 477 5.78 -25.15 -6.84
C PRO A 477 5.01 -25.14 -5.51
N VAL A 478 5.63 -24.59 -4.46
CA VAL A 478 5.11 -24.67 -3.07
C VAL A 478 3.66 -24.17 -2.94
N LEU A 479 3.32 -23.01 -3.50
CA LEU A 479 1.95 -22.47 -3.38
C LEU A 479 0.92 -23.29 -4.15
N THR A 480 1.31 -23.94 -5.25
CA THR A 480 0.45 -24.86 -6.00
C THR A 480 0.10 -26.08 -5.14
N CYS A 481 1.08 -26.61 -4.40
CA CYS A 481 0.83 -27.69 -3.45
C CYS A 481 -0.07 -27.24 -2.29
N PHE A 482 0.09 -26.00 -1.79
CA PHE A 482 -0.80 -25.45 -0.76
C PHE A 482 -2.24 -25.28 -1.25
N ALA A 483 -2.42 -24.84 -2.49
CA ALA A 483 -3.75 -24.73 -3.08
C ALA A 483 -4.44 -26.09 -3.16
N ALA A 484 -3.73 -27.12 -3.63
CA ALA A 484 -4.25 -28.49 -3.69
C ALA A 484 -4.53 -29.07 -2.29
N PHE A 485 -3.66 -28.79 -1.32
CA PHE A 485 -3.86 -29.21 0.07
C PHE A 485 -5.08 -28.52 0.70
N ALA A 486 -5.21 -27.21 0.53
CA ALA A 486 -6.35 -26.44 1.03
C ALA A 486 -7.68 -26.94 0.44
N GLU A 487 -7.70 -27.26 -0.86
CA GLU A 487 -8.86 -27.86 -1.52
C GLU A 487 -9.20 -29.23 -0.91
N HIS A 488 -8.20 -30.09 -0.69
CA HIS A 488 -8.39 -31.40 -0.04
C HIS A 488 -8.92 -31.28 1.40
N GLN A 489 -8.47 -30.29 2.17
CA GLN A 489 -8.98 -30.01 3.52
C GLN A 489 -10.37 -29.35 3.52
N GLY A 490 -10.92 -29.03 2.34
CA GLY A 490 -12.18 -28.32 2.19
C GLY A 490 -12.12 -26.85 2.59
N TRP A 491 -10.92 -26.28 2.73
CA TRP A 491 -10.68 -24.85 2.94
C TRP A 491 -10.98 -24.04 1.68
N LEU A 492 -11.03 -22.72 1.82
CA LEU A 492 -11.32 -21.78 0.73
C LEU A 492 -10.15 -20.83 0.54
N LEU A 493 -9.23 -21.20 -0.36
CA LEU A 493 -8.08 -20.36 -0.71
C LEU A 493 -8.46 -19.28 -1.73
N SER A 494 -8.48 -18.04 -1.27
CA SER A 494 -8.68 -16.83 -2.04
C SER A 494 -7.34 -16.33 -2.58
N GLN A 495 -7.00 -16.76 -3.79
CA GLN A 495 -5.84 -16.28 -4.56
C GLN A 495 -6.07 -16.52 -6.05
N PRO A 496 -6.17 -15.47 -6.89
CA PRO A 496 -6.17 -15.60 -8.34
C PRO A 496 -4.86 -16.18 -8.89
N PRO A 497 -4.90 -16.86 -10.05
CA PRO A 497 -3.69 -17.27 -10.75
C PRO A 497 -2.80 -16.06 -11.07
N HIS A 498 -1.50 -16.18 -10.80
CA HIS A 498 -0.49 -15.15 -11.11
C HIS A 498 -0.62 -13.81 -10.36
N SER A 499 -1.42 -13.74 -9.28
CA SER A 499 -1.45 -12.59 -8.36
C SER A 499 -1.21 -13.00 -6.90
N GLY A 500 -1.09 -12.01 -6.01
CA GLY A 500 -0.81 -12.24 -4.60
C GLY A 500 0.64 -12.66 -4.32
N LEU A 501 0.83 -13.47 -3.28
CA LEU A 501 2.12 -13.99 -2.86
C LEU A 501 2.65 -14.99 -3.90
N THR A 502 3.93 -14.90 -4.24
CA THR A 502 4.61 -15.88 -5.10
C THR A 502 5.36 -16.92 -4.27
N SER A 503 5.60 -18.11 -4.82
CA SER A 503 6.38 -19.16 -4.12
C SER A 503 7.77 -18.65 -3.72
N ARG A 504 8.44 -17.93 -4.63
CA ARG A 504 9.73 -17.26 -4.35
C ARG A 504 9.58 -16.17 -3.28
N GLY A 505 8.53 -15.35 -3.35
CA GLY A 505 8.24 -14.32 -2.35
C GLY A 505 8.04 -14.91 -0.95
N LEU A 506 7.34 -16.03 -0.84
CA LEU A 506 7.15 -16.76 0.42
C LEU A 506 8.47 -17.25 1.00
N THR A 507 9.28 -17.99 0.23
CA THR A 507 10.51 -18.61 0.75
C THR A 507 11.62 -17.59 1.01
N SER A 508 11.74 -16.56 0.17
CA SER A 508 12.67 -15.44 0.42
C SER A 508 12.32 -14.70 1.72
N THR A 509 11.04 -14.42 1.94
CA THR A 509 10.57 -13.78 3.18
C THR A 509 10.78 -14.68 4.39
N ALA A 510 10.46 -15.97 4.29
CA ALA A 510 10.69 -16.94 5.35
C ALA A 510 12.17 -17.02 5.75
N ARG A 511 13.07 -16.94 4.77
CA ARG A 511 14.52 -16.88 5.01
C ARG A 511 14.96 -15.59 5.67
N ALA A 512 14.47 -14.46 5.18
CA ALA A 512 14.84 -13.15 5.71
C ALA A 512 14.40 -12.98 7.18
N VAL A 513 13.26 -13.56 7.56
CA VAL A 513 12.77 -13.54 8.95
C VAL A 513 13.43 -14.61 9.83
N GLY A 514 14.08 -15.62 9.24
CA GLY A 514 14.70 -16.73 9.96
C GLY A 514 13.74 -17.85 10.36
N ILE A 515 12.74 -18.12 9.51
CA ILE A 515 11.90 -19.34 9.58
C ILE A 515 12.55 -20.48 8.79
N ALA A 516 13.15 -20.14 7.65
CA ALA A 516 13.82 -21.10 6.77
C ALA A 516 15.28 -20.70 6.55
N SER A 517 16.11 -21.68 6.18
CA SER A 517 17.51 -21.51 5.81
C SER A 517 17.78 -22.20 4.47
N ARG A 518 18.77 -21.72 3.71
CA ARG A 518 19.17 -22.31 2.42
C ARG A 518 20.45 -23.11 2.60
N THR A 519 20.43 -24.37 2.18
CA THR A 519 21.59 -25.26 2.18
C THR A 519 21.79 -25.81 0.76
N GLY A 520 22.64 -25.14 -0.02
CA GLY A 520 22.78 -25.40 -1.46
C GLY A 520 21.47 -25.15 -2.21
N ASN A 521 20.94 -26.18 -2.86
CA ASN A 521 19.64 -26.13 -3.55
C ASN A 521 18.48 -26.59 -2.67
N ARG A 522 18.69 -26.89 -1.38
CA ARG A 522 17.61 -27.22 -0.44
C ARG A 522 17.22 -26.01 0.39
N ILE A 523 15.94 -25.93 0.70
CA ILE A 523 15.43 -25.02 1.72
C ILE A 523 15.03 -25.87 2.91
N VAL A 524 15.60 -25.58 4.08
CA VAL A 524 15.42 -26.32 5.32
C VAL A 524 14.84 -25.42 6.40
N LEU A 525 14.30 -26.00 7.47
CA LEU A 525 13.89 -25.23 8.65
C LEU A 525 15.10 -24.57 9.30
N ASP A 526 14.97 -23.34 9.77
CA ASP A 526 16.04 -22.69 10.52
C ASP A 526 16.33 -23.44 11.84
N GLU A 527 17.60 -23.73 12.09
CA GLU A 527 18.04 -24.53 13.25
C GLU A 527 17.70 -23.85 14.58
N GLU A 528 17.85 -22.53 14.65
CA GLU A 528 17.57 -21.77 15.88
C GLU A 528 16.07 -21.80 16.19
N LEU A 529 15.23 -21.64 15.16
CA LEU A 529 13.78 -21.73 15.32
C LEU A 529 13.35 -23.15 15.71
N PHE A 530 13.95 -24.19 15.08
CA PHE A 530 13.63 -25.58 15.38
C PHE A 530 13.93 -25.96 16.83
N ALA A 531 15.10 -25.59 17.35
CA ALA A 531 15.45 -25.84 18.74
C ALA A 531 14.47 -25.15 19.71
N LYS A 532 14.16 -23.87 19.46
CA LYS A 532 13.22 -23.11 20.30
C LYS A 532 11.79 -23.66 20.26
N LEU A 533 11.34 -24.18 19.12
CA LEU A 533 10.03 -24.82 18.98
C LEU A 533 9.89 -26.08 19.86
N GLN A 534 10.99 -26.74 20.24
CA GLN A 534 10.96 -27.93 21.08
C GLN A 534 11.16 -27.62 22.57
N GLU A 535 11.99 -26.63 22.88
CA GLU A 535 12.40 -26.30 24.25
C GLU A 535 11.42 -25.37 24.98
N ASP A 536 10.80 -24.43 24.26
CA ASP A 536 9.85 -23.46 24.84
C ASP A 536 8.44 -24.05 24.94
N PRO A 537 7.80 -24.09 26.13
CA PRO A 537 6.47 -24.67 26.31
C PRO A 537 5.37 -24.05 25.45
N GLU A 538 5.40 -22.74 25.20
CA GLU A 538 4.40 -22.05 24.37
C GLU A 538 4.64 -22.35 22.88
N ALA A 539 5.91 -22.39 22.49
CA ALA A 539 6.31 -22.73 21.12
C ALA A 539 6.07 -24.22 20.80
N ARG A 540 6.10 -25.07 21.81
CA ARG A 540 5.86 -26.51 21.68
C ARG A 540 4.42 -26.82 21.26
N ILE A 541 3.44 -26.06 21.71
CA ILE A 541 2.04 -26.21 21.27
C ILE A 541 1.94 -25.91 19.76
N VAL A 542 2.65 -24.87 19.30
CA VAL A 542 2.74 -24.53 17.88
C VAL A 542 3.42 -25.65 17.11
N TYR A 543 4.52 -26.19 17.62
CA TYR A 543 5.23 -27.32 17.02
C TYR A 543 4.35 -28.57 16.89
N GLU A 544 3.66 -28.95 17.96
CA GLU A 544 2.77 -30.12 17.98
C GLU A 544 1.61 -29.98 16.99
N SER A 545 1.08 -28.76 16.81
CA SER A 545 0.03 -28.48 15.83
C SER A 545 0.51 -28.54 14.37
N LEU A 546 1.82 -28.38 14.13
CA LEU A 546 2.42 -28.46 12.79
C LEU A 546 2.82 -29.88 12.38
N LEU A 547 2.92 -30.81 13.34
CA LEU A 547 3.33 -32.21 13.11
C LEU A 547 2.21 -33.04 12.49
#